data_AF-A0AAV2SFV0-F1
#
_entry.id   AF-A0AAV2SFV0-F1
#
_cell.length_a   1.000
_cell.length_b   1.000
_cell.length_c   1.000
_cell.angle_alpha   90.00
_cell.angle_beta   90.00
_cell.angle_gamma   90.00
#
_symmetry.space_group_name_H-M   'P 1'
#
loop_
_entity.id
_entity.type
_entity.pdbx_description
1 polymer ?
#
loop_
_entity_poly.entity_id
_entity_poly.type
_entity_poly.pdbx_seq_one_letter_code
_entity_poly.pdbx_strand_id
1 'polypeptide(L)'
;MVSKEQRQKWKSSVSSLLNDPFGLQTFREFLEKRKDEAKVQVVLNCIDFYEECEHHKKLKTVEELSNSGKSIYSTYLEELADKEIPAIGESRNESRKVGEKLENQDLPKKDLETLFNGAQENVCQFISDGGTHQAFCRQLNVGNTSVCTLH
;
A
#
# COMPACT_ATOMS: atom_id res chain seq x y z
N MET A 1 -9.64 20.42 8.03
CA MET A 1 -9.62 19.56 9.24
C MET A 1 -10.25 18.23 8.88
N VAL A 2 -9.63 17.11 9.25
CA VAL A 2 -10.18 15.76 9.02
C VAL A 2 -11.44 15.58 9.89
N SER A 3 -12.52 15.02 9.37
CA SER A 3 -13.75 14.79 10.15
C SER A 3 -13.61 13.62 11.12
N LYS A 4 -14.51 13.51 12.11
CA LYS A 4 -14.53 12.34 13.03
C LYS A 4 -14.78 11.05 12.25
N GLU A 5 -15.69 11.07 11.28
CA GLU A 5 -16.03 9.91 10.46
C GLU A 5 -14.85 9.48 9.57
N GLN A 6 -14.18 10.43 8.90
CA GLN A 6 -12.97 10.15 8.13
C GLN A 6 -11.88 9.52 9.00
N ARG A 7 -11.66 10.05 10.21
CA ARG A 7 -10.72 9.45 11.16
C ARG A 7 -11.11 8.01 11.54
N GLN A 8 -12.38 7.71 11.73
CA GLN A 8 -12.82 6.35 12.06
C GLN A 8 -12.61 5.40 10.87
N LYS A 9 -12.95 5.84 9.65
CA LYS A 9 -12.72 5.06 8.42
C LYS A 9 -11.23 4.78 8.20
N TRP A 10 -10.37 5.77 8.37
CA TRP A 10 -8.93 5.58 8.18
C TRP A 10 -8.32 4.71 9.28
N LYS A 11 -8.91 4.71 10.48
CA LYS A 11 -8.51 3.83 11.58
C LYS A 11 -8.95 2.37 11.40
N SER A 12 -10.02 2.10 10.67
CA SER A 12 -10.57 0.75 10.57
C SER A 12 -9.67 -0.20 9.78
N SER A 13 -8.95 0.29 8.77
CA SER A 13 -7.93 -0.49 8.06
C SER A 13 -6.97 0.39 7.27
N VAL A 14 -5.77 -0.12 7.01
CA VAL A 14 -4.79 0.52 6.10
C VAL A 14 -5.36 0.67 4.70
N SER A 15 -6.04 -0.35 4.17
CA SER A 15 -6.69 -0.26 2.85
C SER A 15 -7.72 0.86 2.77
N SER A 16 -8.51 1.09 3.83
CA SER A 16 -9.48 2.19 3.89
C SER A 16 -8.82 3.57 3.92
N LEU A 17 -7.61 3.66 4.48
CA LEU A 17 -6.77 4.86 4.46
C LEU A 17 -6.16 5.09 3.06
N LEU A 18 -5.57 4.07 2.45
CA LEU A 18 -4.87 4.19 1.16
C LEU A 18 -5.83 4.38 -0.03
N ASN A 19 -7.04 3.81 0.03
CA ASN A 19 -8.08 3.99 -1.01
C ASN A 19 -8.79 5.35 -0.94
N ASP A 20 -8.54 6.16 0.10
CA ASP A 20 -9.08 7.50 0.23
C ASP A 20 -8.03 8.50 -0.26
N PRO A 21 -8.24 9.25 -1.35
CA PRO A 21 -7.22 10.15 -1.90
C PRO A 21 -6.72 11.18 -0.87
N PHE A 22 -7.61 11.66 0.00
CA PHE A 22 -7.24 12.61 1.04
C PHE A 22 -6.53 11.91 2.21
N GLY A 23 -6.96 10.69 2.54
CA GLY A 23 -6.29 9.83 3.52
C GLY A 23 -4.86 9.51 3.12
N LEU A 24 -4.65 9.06 1.89
CA LEU A 24 -3.36 8.77 1.29
C LEU A 24 -2.44 9.99 1.30
N GLN A 25 -2.92 11.15 0.83
CA GLN A 25 -2.14 12.38 0.85
C GLN A 25 -1.70 12.75 2.27
N THR A 26 -2.65 12.73 3.22
CA THR A 26 -2.38 13.03 4.63
C THR A 26 -1.38 12.04 5.24
N PHE A 27 -1.43 10.76 4.82
CA PHE A 27 -0.51 9.73 5.27
C PHE A 27 0.90 9.93 4.70
N ARG A 28 1.03 10.29 3.42
CA ARG A 28 2.33 10.65 2.82
C ARG A 28 2.94 11.88 3.50
N GLU A 29 2.16 12.90 3.83
CA GLU A 29 2.63 14.06 4.60
C GLU A 29 3.10 13.70 6.02
N PHE A 30 2.44 12.73 6.64
CA PHE A 30 2.87 12.19 7.94
C PHE A 30 4.23 11.49 7.84
N LEU A 31 4.46 10.73 6.76
CA LEU A 31 5.71 10.01 6.52
C LEU A 31 6.86 10.94 6.14
N GLU A 32 6.62 11.98 5.33
CA GLU A 32 7.65 12.95 4.93
C GLU A 32 8.31 13.62 6.15
N LYS A 33 7.52 13.89 7.21
CA LYS A 33 8.02 14.44 8.48
C LYS A 33 8.92 13.47 9.27
N ARG A 34 9.00 12.21 8.83
CA ARG A 34 9.70 11.10 9.47
C ARG A 34 10.70 10.43 8.53
N LYS A 35 11.06 11.06 7.40
CA LYS A 35 11.88 10.43 6.35
C LYS A 35 13.24 9.90 6.80
N ASP A 36 13.77 10.42 7.90
CA ASP A 36 15.04 9.95 8.49
C ASP A 36 14.87 8.63 9.28
N GLU A 37 13.63 8.21 9.58
CA GLU A 37 13.36 6.91 10.17
C GLU A 37 13.63 5.81 9.12
N ALA A 38 14.54 4.88 9.43
CA ALA A 38 15.02 3.86 8.49
C ALA A 38 13.91 3.00 7.84
N LYS A 39 12.73 2.88 8.46
CA LYS A 39 11.60 2.11 7.94
C LYS A 39 10.67 2.92 7.03
N VAL A 40 10.76 4.25 7.03
CA VAL A 40 9.81 5.10 6.29
C VAL A 40 9.93 4.91 4.78
N GLN A 41 11.14 4.73 4.25
CA GLN A 41 11.31 4.44 2.83
C GLN A 41 10.61 3.13 2.42
N VAL A 42 10.71 2.09 3.24
CA VAL A 42 10.02 0.81 2.99
C VAL A 42 8.50 1.00 3.02
N VAL A 43 7.98 1.79 3.95
CA VAL A 43 6.55 2.14 3.99
C VAL A 43 6.13 2.92 2.74
N LEU A 44 6.95 3.85 2.26
CA LEU A 44 6.68 4.59 1.04
C LEU A 44 6.65 3.67 -0.18
N ASN A 45 7.60 2.73 -0.30
CA ASN A 45 7.60 1.72 -1.36
C ASN A 45 6.32 0.86 -1.33
N CYS A 46 5.88 0.47 -0.13
CA CYS A 46 4.62 -0.24 0.06
C CYS A 46 3.40 0.57 -0.43
N ILE A 47 3.37 1.88 -0.17
CA ILE A 47 2.29 2.76 -0.64
C ILE A 47 2.33 2.90 -2.17
N ASP A 48 3.51 3.14 -2.75
CA ASP A 48 3.70 3.22 -4.19
C ASP A 48 3.23 1.92 -4.88
N PHE A 49 3.66 0.76 -4.36
CA PHE A 49 3.21 -0.55 -4.84
C PHE A 49 1.68 -0.70 -4.77
N TYR A 50 1.06 -0.30 -3.66
CA TYR A 50 -0.38 -0.41 -3.48
C TYR A 50 -1.13 0.45 -4.51
N GLU A 51 -0.68 1.68 -4.78
CA GLU A 51 -1.27 2.55 -5.80
C GLU A 51 -1.13 1.99 -7.23
N GLU A 52 0.04 1.45 -7.57
CA GLU A 52 0.29 0.78 -8.85
C GLU A 52 -0.64 -0.42 -9.03
N CYS A 53 -0.90 -1.20 -7.98
CA CYS A 53 -1.87 -2.28 -8.00
C CYS A 53 -3.31 -1.80 -8.19
N GLU A 54 -3.71 -0.70 -7.53
CA GLU A 54 -5.03 -0.10 -7.73
C GLU A 54 -5.20 0.52 -9.12
N HIS A 55 -4.12 0.98 -9.75
CA HIS A 55 -4.11 1.39 -11.15
C HIS A 55 -4.22 0.17 -12.08
N HIS A 56 -3.41 -0.85 -11.85
CA HIS A 56 -3.39 -2.11 -12.61
C HIS A 56 -4.79 -2.72 -12.74
N LYS A 57 -5.53 -2.81 -11.62
CA LYS A 57 -6.91 -3.35 -11.59
C LYS A 57 -7.91 -2.60 -12.50
N LYS A 58 -7.61 -1.37 -12.88
CA LYS A 58 -8.48 -0.51 -13.72
C LYS A 58 -8.17 -0.65 -15.21
N LEU A 59 -7.10 -1.36 -15.58
CA LEU A 59 -6.73 -1.61 -16.96
C LEU A 59 -7.75 -2.52 -17.64
N LYS A 60 -7.98 -2.30 -18.94
CA LYS A 60 -9.13 -2.89 -19.65
C LYS A 60 -8.74 -4.10 -20.48
N THR A 61 -7.52 -4.13 -20.99
CA THR A 61 -7.05 -5.19 -21.88
C THR A 61 -6.08 -6.13 -21.18
N VAL A 62 -6.02 -7.39 -21.66
CA VAL A 62 -5.08 -8.40 -21.19
C VAL A 62 -3.63 -7.96 -21.42
N GLU A 63 -3.35 -7.29 -22.55
CA GLU A 63 -2.02 -6.78 -22.87
C GLU A 63 -1.56 -5.69 -21.89
N GLU A 64 -2.41 -4.69 -21.62
CA GLU A 64 -2.11 -3.65 -20.62
C GLU A 64 -1.87 -4.26 -19.24
N LEU A 65 -2.75 -5.18 -18.82
CA LEU A 65 -2.61 -5.90 -17.55
C LEU A 65 -1.31 -6.71 -17.50
N SER A 66 -0.98 -7.47 -18.55
CA SER A 66 0.25 -8.27 -18.58
C SER A 66 1.50 -7.40 -18.49
N ASN A 67 1.56 -6.31 -19.27
CA ASN A 67 2.69 -5.38 -19.26
C ASN A 67 2.84 -4.66 -17.92
N SER A 68 1.74 -4.15 -17.38
CA SER A 68 1.71 -3.54 -16.04
C SER A 68 2.12 -4.56 -14.98
N GLY A 69 1.64 -5.80 -15.06
CA GLY A 69 1.96 -6.87 -14.14
C GLY A 69 3.47 -7.18 -14.09
N LYS A 70 4.11 -7.29 -15.25
CA LYS A 70 5.57 -7.46 -15.36
C LYS A 70 6.33 -6.29 -14.76
N SER A 71 5.90 -5.05 -15.03
CA SER A 71 6.55 -3.85 -14.48
C SER A 71 6.43 -3.77 -12.96
N ILE A 72 5.27 -4.07 -12.40
CA ILE A 72 5.04 -4.09 -10.95
C ILE A 72 5.88 -5.20 -10.31
N TYR A 73 5.91 -6.38 -10.92
CA TYR A 73 6.72 -7.49 -10.43
C TYR A 73 8.21 -7.13 -10.36
N SER A 74 8.81 -6.67 -11.45
CA SER A 74 10.25 -6.33 -11.47
C SER A 74 10.62 -5.17 -10.55
N THR A 75 9.69 -4.24 -10.30
CA THR A 75 9.97 -3.06 -9.47
C THR A 75 9.89 -3.36 -7.97
N TYR A 76 8.99 -4.27 -7.56
CA TYR A 76 8.63 -4.41 -6.14
C TYR A 76 8.72 -5.85 -5.60
N LEU A 77 8.60 -6.88 -6.44
CA LEU A 77 8.41 -8.27 -6.00
C LEU A 77 9.53 -9.22 -6.43
N GLU A 78 10.31 -8.86 -7.46
CA GLU A 78 11.47 -9.61 -7.89
C GLU A 78 12.55 -9.61 -6.80
N GLU A 79 13.34 -10.68 -6.74
CA GLU A 79 14.45 -10.78 -5.80
C GLU A 79 15.46 -9.65 -6.09
N LEU A 80 15.82 -8.87 -5.07
CA LEU A 80 16.69 -7.68 -5.19
C LEU A 80 16.09 -6.53 -5.99
N ALA A 81 14.76 -6.46 -6.11
CA ALA A 81 14.10 -5.32 -6.75
C ALA A 81 14.48 -3.98 -6.07
N ASP A 82 14.64 -2.92 -6.86
CA ASP A 82 15.06 -1.60 -6.36
C ASP A 82 14.13 -1.03 -5.28
N LYS A 83 12.82 -1.35 -5.38
CA LYS A 83 11.79 -0.98 -4.40
C LYS A 83 11.17 -2.20 -3.73
N GLU A 84 11.97 -3.22 -3.44
CA GLU A 84 11.52 -4.46 -2.81
C GLU A 84 10.58 -4.20 -1.62
N ILE A 85 9.38 -4.78 -1.68
CA ILE A 85 8.43 -4.74 -0.57
C ILE A 85 8.64 -5.94 0.37
N PRO A 86 8.34 -5.81 1.66
CA PRO A 86 8.48 -6.90 2.61
C PRO A 86 7.57 -8.08 2.27
N ALA A 87 8.15 -9.28 2.20
CA ALA A 87 7.39 -10.53 2.25
C ALA A 87 7.11 -10.92 3.71
N ILE A 88 5.85 -11.23 4.05
CA ILE A 88 5.42 -11.61 5.40
C ILE A 88 4.83 -13.03 5.35
N GLY A 89 5.32 -13.91 6.23
CA GLY A 89 4.76 -15.25 6.41
C GLY A 89 4.80 -16.09 5.13
N GLU A 90 3.67 -16.69 4.76
CA GLU A 90 3.56 -17.50 3.53
C GLU A 90 3.70 -16.68 2.24
N SER A 91 3.70 -15.34 2.34
CA SER A 91 3.68 -14.47 1.17
C SER A 91 4.98 -14.32 0.40
N ARG A 92 6.09 -14.82 0.95
CA ARG A 92 7.32 -15.03 0.18
C ARG A 92 7.07 -15.94 -1.04
N ASN A 93 6.10 -16.84 -0.93
CA ASN A 93 5.65 -17.65 -2.06
C ASN A 93 4.68 -16.91 -2.99
N GLU A 94 3.99 -15.85 -2.53
CA GLU A 94 3.05 -15.09 -3.36
C GLU A 94 3.78 -14.27 -4.43
N SER A 95 4.90 -13.60 -4.09
CA SER A 95 5.74 -12.94 -5.10
C SER A 95 6.23 -13.92 -6.16
N ARG A 96 6.71 -15.10 -5.76
CA ARG A 96 7.12 -16.16 -6.71
C ARG A 96 5.96 -16.62 -7.59
N LYS A 97 4.78 -16.89 -7.01
CA LYS A 97 3.58 -17.27 -7.76
C LYS A 97 3.16 -16.20 -8.77
N VAL A 98 3.34 -14.91 -8.45
CA VAL A 98 3.09 -13.81 -9.41
C VAL A 98 4.04 -13.90 -10.60
N GLY A 99 5.33 -14.12 -10.36
CA GLY A 99 6.33 -14.34 -11.42
C GLY A 99 5.95 -15.53 -12.32
N GLU A 100 5.69 -16.69 -11.73
CA GLU A 100 5.28 -17.91 -12.45
C GLU A 100 3.99 -17.69 -13.28
N LYS A 101 3.03 -16.95 -12.73
CA LYS A 101 1.81 -16.57 -13.45
C LYS A 101 2.16 -15.70 -14.66
N LEU A 102 2.98 -14.67 -14.50
CA LEU A 102 3.34 -13.74 -15.57
C LEU A 102 4.16 -14.37 -16.72
N GLU A 103 4.83 -15.50 -16.46
CA GLU A 103 5.49 -16.31 -17.49
C GLU A 103 4.50 -17.07 -18.39
N ASN A 104 3.27 -17.34 -17.90
CA ASN A 104 2.22 -17.98 -18.67
C ASN A 104 1.55 -16.96 -19.61
N GLN A 105 1.70 -17.17 -20.93
CA GLN A 105 1.26 -16.21 -21.96
C GLN A 105 -0.27 -16.15 -22.16
N ASP A 106 -1.05 -17.07 -21.57
CA ASP A 106 -2.50 -17.21 -21.80
C ASP A 106 -3.32 -17.11 -20.49
N LEU A 107 -2.90 -16.22 -19.59
CA LEU A 107 -3.66 -15.99 -18.36
C LEU A 107 -5.03 -15.36 -18.64
N PRO A 108 -6.11 -15.88 -18.04
CA PRO A 108 -7.40 -15.21 -18.06
C PRO A 108 -7.29 -13.79 -17.52
N LYS A 109 -8.00 -12.86 -18.15
CA LYS A 109 -8.04 -11.45 -17.71
C LYS A 109 -8.31 -11.30 -16.21
N LYS A 110 -9.25 -12.09 -15.68
CA LYS A 110 -9.63 -12.08 -14.26
C LYS A 110 -8.48 -12.44 -13.32
N ASP A 111 -7.60 -13.34 -13.75
CA ASP A 111 -6.45 -13.76 -12.96
C ASP A 111 -5.36 -12.68 -12.96
N LEU A 112 -5.22 -11.94 -14.07
CA LEU A 112 -4.38 -10.75 -14.14
C LEU A 112 -4.93 -9.62 -13.27
N GLU A 113 -6.23 -9.32 -13.34
CA GLU A 113 -6.87 -8.28 -12.51
C GLU A 113 -6.69 -8.53 -11.00
N THR A 114 -6.57 -9.79 -10.58
CA THR A 114 -6.43 -10.18 -9.17
C THR A 114 -5.01 -10.59 -8.77
N LEU A 115 -4.05 -10.44 -9.69
CA LEU A 115 -2.68 -10.95 -9.57
C LEU A 115 -1.98 -10.54 -8.28
N PHE A 116 -2.19 -9.30 -7.82
CA PHE A 116 -1.50 -8.70 -6.69
C PHE A 116 -2.30 -8.67 -5.38
N ASN A 117 -3.51 -9.25 -5.33
CA ASN A 117 -4.37 -9.13 -4.14
C ASN A 117 -3.67 -9.60 -2.86
N GLY A 118 -3.03 -10.76 -2.88
CA GLY A 118 -2.28 -11.28 -1.74
C GLY A 118 -1.09 -10.38 -1.36
N ALA A 119 -0.38 -9.84 -2.35
CA ALA A 119 0.73 -8.91 -2.11
C ALA A 119 0.27 -7.58 -1.49
N GLN A 120 -0.87 -7.03 -1.91
CA GLN A 120 -1.46 -5.83 -1.32
C GLN A 120 -1.95 -6.07 0.12
N GLU A 121 -2.46 -7.25 0.43
CA GLU A 121 -2.82 -7.64 1.80
C GLU A 121 -1.58 -7.64 2.71
N ASN A 122 -0.44 -8.18 2.24
CA ASN A 122 0.80 -8.16 3.01
C ASN A 122 1.30 -6.74 3.27
N VAL A 123 1.20 -5.86 2.28
CA VAL A 123 1.55 -4.44 2.45
C VAL A 123 0.69 -3.80 3.53
N CYS A 124 -0.63 -4.02 3.48
CA CYS A 124 -1.54 -3.52 4.49
C CYS A 124 -1.18 -4.06 5.88
N GLN A 125 -0.84 -5.34 5.97
CA GLN A 125 -0.41 -5.97 7.21
C GLN A 125 0.93 -5.40 7.69
N PHE A 126 1.92 -5.23 6.83
CA PHE A 126 3.23 -4.66 7.18
C PHE A 126 3.08 -3.25 7.78
N ILE A 127 2.29 -2.40 7.15
CA ILE A 127 2.06 -1.02 7.59
C ILE A 127 1.31 -0.99 8.93
N SER A 128 0.40 -1.95 9.15
CA SER A 128 -0.33 -2.13 10.40
C SER A 128 0.57 -2.69 11.51
N ASP A 129 1.17 -3.86 11.32
CA ASP A 129 1.98 -4.55 12.34
C ASP A 129 3.26 -3.79 12.66
N GLY A 130 3.79 -3.03 11.69
CA GLY A 130 4.95 -2.15 11.87
C GLY A 130 4.70 -0.93 12.77
N GLY A 131 3.46 -0.68 13.21
CA GLY A 131 3.12 0.41 14.12
C GLY A 131 2.86 1.76 13.44
N THR A 132 3.17 1.88 12.14
CA THR A 132 3.10 3.14 11.39
C THR A 132 1.66 3.64 11.26
N HIS A 133 0.72 2.75 10.96
CA HIS A 133 -0.70 3.08 10.89
C HIS A 133 -1.25 3.58 12.22
N GLN A 134 -0.88 2.94 13.33
CA GLN A 134 -1.31 3.32 14.67
C GLN A 134 -0.70 4.66 15.08
N ALA A 135 0.57 4.92 14.76
CA ALA A 135 1.23 6.19 15.01
C ALA A 135 0.53 7.34 14.27
N PHE A 136 0.20 7.13 12.99
CA PHE A 136 -0.59 8.08 12.20
C PHE A 136 -1.96 8.33 12.84
N CYS A 137 -2.69 7.26 13.18
CA CYS A 137 -4.01 7.34 13.78
C CYS A 137 -4.01 8.04 15.16
N ARG A 138 -2.92 7.93 15.93
CA ARG A 138 -2.73 8.67 17.19
C ARG A 138 -2.54 10.16 16.92
N GLN A 139 -1.69 10.53 15.97
CA GLN A 139 -1.44 11.94 15.62
C GLN A 139 -2.71 12.67 15.16
N LEU A 140 -3.57 11.99 14.39
CA LEU A 140 -4.86 12.54 13.96
C LEU A 140 -5.80 12.90 15.12
N ASN A 141 -5.63 12.29 16.30
CA ASN A 141 -6.44 12.63 17.49
C ASN A 141 -5.84 13.79 18.28
N VAL A 142 -4.50 13.90 18.32
CA VAL A 142 -3.79 14.96 19.06
C VAL A 142 -3.94 16.33 18.37
N GLY A 143 -4.07 16.36 17.04
CA GLY A 143 -4.39 17.58 16.29
C GLY A 143 -5.77 18.19 16.60
N ASN A 144 -6.62 17.50 17.38
CA ASN A 144 -7.94 17.96 17.80
C ASN A 144 -7.99 18.45 19.26
N THR A 145 -6.89 18.37 20.01
CA THR A 145 -6.83 18.82 21.42
C THR A 145 -6.40 20.28 21.61
N SER A 146 -6.21 21.05 20.53
CA SER A 146 -5.87 22.48 20.64
C SER A 146 -7.10 23.39 20.48
N VAL A 147 -8.17 23.13 21.24
CA VAL A 147 -9.19 24.14 21.56
C VAL A 147 -9.67 23.90 22.99
N CYS A 148 -8.79 24.12 23.97
CA CYS A 148 -9.14 24.35 25.36
C CYS A 148 -7.89 24.91 26.03
N THR A 149 -7.77 26.24 26.10
CA THR A 149 -7.33 27.09 27.22
C THR A 149 -6.95 28.47 26.66
N LEU A 150 -7.37 29.53 27.36
CA LEU A 150 -7.34 30.98 27.05
C LEU A 150 -8.67 31.43 26.42
N HIS A 151 -9.58 32.13 27.12
CA HIS A 151 -9.48 33.02 28.28
C HIS A 151 -10.78 32.94 29.08
#